data_AF-A0A7W6BEW8-F1
#
_entry.id   AF-A0A7W6BEW8-F1
#
_cell.length_a   1.000
_cell.length_b   1.000
_cell.length_c   1.000
_cell.angle_alpha   90.00
_cell.angle_beta   90.00
_cell.angle_gamma   90.00
#
_symmetry.space_group_name_H-M   'P 1'
#
loop_
_entity.id
_entity.type
_entity.pdbx_description
1 polymer ?
#
loop_
_entity_poly.entity_id
_entity_poly.type
_entity_poly.pdbx_seq_one_letter_code
_entity_poly.pdbx_strand_id
1 'polypeptide(L)'
;MLVSLTALALASAAAPMPRAAAGSAPPPAQPSAPIPAPTPAPTPAPAPPPPAPPSAGTGEAGNIGFFTAATLARRCQDSSPAAISYCYAYITAVHDTMKAYEIWLSQREFCIGGGNAQADLRRAFLTYLSAYPENGSGQAASVVAVALKQTFTCPPDPRPVPPSVPEKMPAAPKSPD
;
A
#
# COMPACT_ATOMS: atom_id res chain seq x y z
N MET A 1 1.04 -47.05 29.40
CA MET A 1 2.19 -46.13 29.42
C MET A 1 1.68 -44.75 29.03
N LEU A 2 1.53 -43.86 30.01
CA LEU A 2 1.19 -42.44 29.84
C LEU A 2 2.46 -41.68 29.43
N VAL A 3 2.40 -40.81 28.40
CA VAL A 3 3.35 -39.69 28.27
C VAL A 3 2.62 -38.45 27.76
N SER A 4 2.52 -37.51 28.70
CA SER A 4 2.25 -36.06 28.70
C SER A 4 1.93 -35.28 27.41
N LEU A 5 0.79 -34.59 27.47
CA LEU A 5 0.54 -33.28 26.87
C LEU A 5 1.45 -32.22 27.52
N THR A 6 2.09 -31.37 26.70
CA THR A 6 2.62 -30.08 27.15
C THR A 6 2.06 -28.98 26.24
N ALA A 7 1.02 -28.32 26.74
CA ALA A 7 0.48 -27.10 26.17
C ALA A 7 1.42 -25.94 26.54
N LEU A 8 2.04 -25.30 25.55
CA LEU A 8 2.81 -24.08 25.75
C LEU A 8 1.87 -22.87 25.55
N ALA A 9 1.40 -22.32 26.66
CA ALA A 9 0.63 -21.07 26.68
C ALA A 9 1.58 -19.88 26.43
N LEU A 10 1.44 -19.20 25.29
CA LEU A 10 2.06 -17.90 25.08
C LEU A 10 1.25 -16.83 25.82
N ALA A 11 1.73 -16.43 27.00
CA ALA A 11 1.26 -15.25 27.70
C ALA A 11 1.79 -13.99 26.98
N SER A 12 0.91 -13.26 26.31
CA SER A 12 1.23 -11.96 25.70
C SER A 12 1.17 -10.88 26.78
N ALA A 13 2.33 -10.51 27.32
CA ALA A 13 2.47 -9.40 28.25
C ALA A 13 2.30 -8.06 27.51
N ALA A 14 1.23 -7.33 27.83
CA ALA A 14 1.06 -5.94 27.45
C ALA A 14 2.02 -5.08 28.27
N ALA A 15 3.05 -4.51 27.62
CA ALA A 15 3.92 -3.53 28.25
C ALA A 15 3.21 -2.17 28.38
N PRO A 16 3.22 -1.52 29.56
CA PRO A 16 2.68 -0.17 29.71
C PRO A 16 3.64 0.87 29.10
N MET A 17 3.10 1.79 28.30
CA MET A 17 3.83 2.96 27.79
C MET A 17 4.18 3.93 28.94
N PRO A 18 5.38 4.53 28.95
CA PRO A 18 5.74 5.53 29.96
C PRO A 18 5.03 6.86 29.70
N ARG A 19 4.38 7.37 30.75
CA ARG A 19 3.75 8.69 30.82
C ARG A 19 4.84 9.75 31.03
N ALA A 20 5.01 10.66 30.07
CA ALA A 20 5.95 11.78 30.17
C ALA A 20 5.57 12.70 31.35
N ALA A 21 6.49 12.84 32.30
CA ALA A 21 6.35 13.73 33.45
C ALA A 21 6.65 15.17 33.04
N ALA A 22 5.77 16.09 33.41
CA ALA A 22 6.00 17.53 33.36
C ALA A 22 7.07 17.89 34.40
N GLY A 23 8.27 18.20 33.94
CA GLY A 23 9.39 18.66 34.76
C GLY A 23 9.36 20.18 34.96
N SER A 24 9.46 20.59 36.22
CA SER A 24 9.46 21.96 36.72
C SER A 24 10.54 22.86 36.11
N ALA A 25 10.18 24.13 35.87
CA ALA A 25 11.06 25.17 35.37
C ALA A 25 12.15 25.58 36.39
N PRO A 26 13.41 25.80 35.97
CA PRO A 26 14.48 26.31 36.83
C PRO A 26 14.46 27.86 36.96
N PRO A 27 15.06 28.42 38.04
CA PRO A 27 15.13 29.86 38.30
C PRO A 27 16.10 30.62 37.37
N PRO A 28 15.96 31.95 37.21
CA PRO A 28 16.82 32.75 36.34
C PRO A 28 18.23 32.93 36.93
N ALA A 29 19.25 32.56 36.14
CA ALA A 29 20.66 32.79 36.46
C ALA A 29 21.12 34.21 36.04
N GLN A 30 21.97 34.81 36.85
CA GLN A 30 22.48 36.17 36.71
C GLN A 30 23.43 36.35 35.51
N PRO A 31 23.51 37.55 34.91
CA PRO A 31 24.40 37.82 33.78
C PRO A 31 25.86 37.95 34.24
N SER A 32 26.72 37.05 33.78
CA SER A 32 28.18 37.22 33.88
C SER A 32 28.68 38.03 32.70
N ALA A 33 29.55 39.02 32.95
CA ALA A 33 30.14 39.86 31.92
C ALA A 33 30.98 39.02 30.91
N PRO A 34 30.90 39.32 29.60
CA PRO A 34 31.57 38.52 28.58
C PRO A 34 33.08 38.76 28.55
N ILE A 35 33.84 37.67 28.64
CA ILE A 35 35.25 37.61 28.25
C ILE A 35 35.33 37.66 26.71
N PRO A 36 36.20 38.48 26.08
CA PRO A 36 36.42 38.43 24.65
C PRO A 36 36.99 37.06 24.24
N ALA A 37 36.21 36.31 23.46
CA ALA A 37 36.67 35.04 22.89
C ALA A 37 37.72 35.30 21.79
N PRO A 38 38.76 34.45 21.67
CA PRO A 38 39.70 34.53 20.56
C PRO A 38 38.97 34.31 19.23
N THR A 39 39.25 35.17 18.26
CA THR A 39 38.72 35.11 16.89
C THR A 39 39.01 33.73 16.28
N PRO A 40 37.99 32.93 15.91
CA PRO A 40 38.19 31.67 15.22
C PRO A 40 38.87 31.91 13.86
N ALA A 41 39.85 31.07 13.54
CA ALA A 41 40.44 31.02 12.20
C ALA A 41 39.33 30.75 11.15
N PRO A 42 39.48 31.27 9.91
CA PRO A 42 38.48 31.07 8.86
C PRO A 42 38.27 29.57 8.62
N THR A 43 37.04 29.12 8.85
CA THR A 43 36.61 27.77 8.49
C THR A 43 36.69 27.63 6.97
N PRO A 44 37.39 26.61 6.43
CA PRO A 44 37.41 26.35 5.01
C PRO A 44 35.98 26.25 4.46
N ALA A 45 35.74 26.89 3.32
CA ALA A 45 34.45 26.81 2.65
C ALA A 45 34.08 25.33 2.42
N PRO A 46 32.84 24.91 2.73
CA PRO A 46 32.38 23.55 2.45
C PRO A 46 32.62 23.22 0.98
N ALA A 47 33.24 22.07 0.72
CA ALA A 47 33.33 21.53 -0.64
C ALA A 47 31.91 21.45 -1.21
N PRO A 48 31.72 21.76 -2.51
CA PRO A 48 30.41 21.62 -3.14
C PRO A 48 29.90 20.20 -2.91
N PRO A 49 28.60 20.04 -2.55
CA PRO A 49 28.03 18.72 -2.39
C PRO A 49 28.24 17.93 -3.69
N PRO A 50 28.50 16.61 -3.61
CA PRO A 50 28.56 15.79 -4.80
C PRO A 50 27.26 15.99 -5.60
N PRO A 51 27.33 16.01 -6.94
CA PRO A 51 26.14 16.10 -7.76
C PRO A 51 25.14 15.05 -7.28
N ALA A 52 23.90 15.49 -7.03
CA ALA A 52 22.82 14.60 -6.63
C ALA A 52 22.80 13.41 -7.60
N PRO A 53 22.60 12.17 -7.11
CA PRO A 53 22.36 11.06 -8.02
C PRO A 53 21.25 11.49 -9.00
N PRO A 54 21.35 11.14 -10.29
CA PRO A 54 20.29 11.45 -11.21
C PRO A 54 19.00 10.98 -10.57
N SER A 55 18.07 11.91 -10.39
CA SER A 55 16.73 11.53 -9.96
C SER A 55 16.30 10.43 -10.91
N ALA A 56 15.90 9.28 -10.37
CA ALA A 56 15.26 8.20 -11.12
C ALA A 56 13.85 8.63 -11.61
N GLY A 57 13.77 9.86 -12.11
CA GLY A 57 12.68 10.49 -12.82
C GLY A 57 13.18 10.90 -14.20
N THR A 58 13.99 10.05 -14.86
CA THR A 58 13.97 10.07 -16.33
C THR A 58 12.65 9.43 -16.74
N GLY A 59 11.61 10.25 -16.78
CA GLY A 59 10.83 10.33 -18.00
C GLY A 59 10.10 9.08 -18.50
N GLU A 60 9.41 8.31 -17.65
CA GLU A 60 8.02 7.97 -17.99
C GLU A 60 7.07 9.07 -17.46
N ALA A 61 7.60 10.28 -17.26
CA ALA A 61 6.85 11.52 -17.13
C ALA A 61 6.36 12.05 -18.50
N GLY A 62 6.37 11.20 -19.54
CA GLY A 62 5.91 11.54 -20.90
C GLY A 62 4.61 10.85 -21.32
N ASN A 63 4.08 9.90 -20.53
CA ASN A 63 2.81 9.25 -20.84
C ASN A 63 1.90 9.27 -19.61
N ILE A 64 1.17 10.39 -19.47
CA ILE A 64 0.00 10.48 -18.57
C ILE A 64 -1.10 9.50 -19.06
N GLY A 65 -0.94 8.91 -20.25
CA GLY A 65 -1.74 7.83 -20.77
C GLY A 65 -1.20 6.46 -20.36
N PHE A 66 -2.06 5.69 -19.70
CA PHE A 66 -2.02 4.21 -19.71
C PHE A 66 -0.74 3.57 -19.15
N PHE A 67 -0.71 3.43 -17.82
CA PHE A 67 0.30 2.65 -17.11
C PHE A 67 0.03 1.15 -17.26
N THR A 68 0.91 0.42 -17.94
CA THR A 68 0.72 -1.01 -18.22
C THR A 68 1.10 -1.91 -17.04
N ALA A 69 0.49 -3.10 -16.99
CA ALA A 69 0.75 -4.08 -15.93
C ALA A 69 2.22 -4.55 -15.92
N ALA A 70 2.84 -4.74 -17.09
CA ALA A 70 4.27 -5.07 -17.18
C ALA A 70 5.17 -3.97 -16.60
N THR A 71 4.80 -2.70 -16.77
CA THR A 71 5.56 -1.58 -16.21
C THR A 71 5.42 -1.54 -14.69
N LEU A 72 4.22 -1.78 -14.15
CA LEU A 72 4.02 -1.94 -12.71
C LEU A 72 4.85 -3.12 -12.17
N ALA A 73 4.84 -4.27 -12.84
CA ALA A 73 5.58 -5.45 -12.42
C ALA A 73 7.09 -5.20 -12.32
N ARG A 74 7.68 -4.51 -13.31
CA ARG A 74 9.09 -4.10 -13.26
C ARG A 74 9.38 -3.23 -12.03
N ARG A 75 8.54 -2.22 -11.75
CA ARG A 75 8.70 -1.39 -10.54
C ARG A 75 8.55 -2.20 -9.26
N CYS A 76 7.67 -3.18 -9.25
CA CYS A 76 7.50 -4.08 -8.12
C CYS A 76 8.67 -5.04 -7.92
N GLN A 77 9.55 -5.25 -8.90
CA GLN A 77 10.71 -6.13 -8.82
C GLN A 77 12.03 -5.36 -8.62
N ASP A 78 12.04 -4.07 -8.94
CA ASP A 78 13.15 -3.15 -8.72
C ASP A 78 13.40 -2.95 -7.21
N SER A 79 14.67 -2.92 -6.81
CA SER A 79 15.09 -2.81 -5.41
C SER A 79 15.24 -1.36 -4.92
N SER A 80 15.07 -0.38 -5.80
CA SER A 80 15.15 1.03 -5.44
C SER A 80 13.98 1.43 -4.52
N PRO A 81 14.24 2.25 -3.49
CA PRO A 81 13.19 2.69 -2.56
C PRO A 81 12.01 3.37 -3.28
N ALA A 82 12.28 4.13 -4.33
CA ALA A 82 11.26 4.82 -5.11
C ALA A 82 10.33 3.84 -5.85
N ALA A 83 10.88 2.82 -6.52
CA ALA A 83 10.10 1.84 -7.25
C ALA A 83 9.25 0.95 -6.32
N ILE A 84 9.84 0.52 -5.20
CA ILE A 84 9.13 -0.26 -4.17
C ILE A 84 7.97 0.56 -3.60
N SER A 85 8.22 1.83 -3.24
CA SER A 85 7.18 2.71 -2.69
C SER A 85 6.05 2.92 -3.69
N TYR A 86 6.39 3.17 -4.96
CA TYR A 86 5.41 3.34 -6.03
C TYR A 86 4.56 2.07 -6.22
N CYS A 87 5.19 0.89 -6.26
CA CYS A 87 4.50 -0.39 -6.42
C CYS A 87 3.43 -0.58 -5.32
N TYR A 88 3.82 -0.43 -4.05
CA TYR A 88 2.88 -0.59 -2.94
C TYR A 88 1.78 0.45 -2.94
N ALA A 89 2.11 1.72 -3.19
CA ALA A 89 1.12 2.79 -3.26
C ALA A 89 0.10 2.54 -4.38
N TYR A 90 0.55 2.14 -5.57
CA TYR A 90 -0.34 1.87 -6.70
C TYR A 90 -1.29 0.71 -6.42
N ILE A 91 -0.77 -0.42 -5.95
CA ILE A 91 -1.59 -1.61 -5.67
C ILE A 91 -2.59 -1.33 -4.55
N THR A 92 -2.17 -0.61 -3.50
CA THR A 92 -3.06 -0.22 -2.40
C THR A 92 -4.15 0.74 -2.89
N ALA A 93 -3.82 1.70 -3.75
CA ALA A 93 -4.81 2.62 -4.32
C ALA A 93 -5.88 1.89 -5.15
N VAL A 94 -5.49 0.87 -5.93
CA VAL A 94 -6.46 0.03 -6.66
C VAL A 94 -7.34 -0.73 -5.69
N HIS A 95 -6.75 -1.37 -4.67
CA HIS A 95 -7.48 -2.06 -3.61
C HIS A 95 -8.51 -1.14 -2.92
N ASP A 96 -8.09 0.06 -2.52
CA ASP A 96 -8.94 1.02 -1.81
C ASP A 96 -10.08 1.52 -2.71
N THR A 97 -9.83 1.69 -4.01
CA THR A 97 -10.87 2.02 -5.00
C THR A 97 -11.89 0.90 -5.13
N MET A 98 -11.45 -0.36 -5.19
CA MET A 98 -12.36 -1.52 -5.23
C MET A 98 -13.19 -1.63 -3.94
N LYS A 99 -12.60 -1.31 -2.79
CA LYS A 99 -13.28 -1.19 -1.50
C LYS A 99 -14.33 -0.08 -1.51
N ALA A 100 -14.02 1.07 -2.10
CA ALA A 100 -14.98 2.15 -2.26
C ALA A 100 -16.16 1.73 -3.17
N TYR A 101 -15.89 1.00 -4.26
CA TYR A 101 -16.92 0.45 -5.13
C TYR A 101 -17.80 -0.59 -4.44
N GLU A 102 -17.26 -1.39 -3.53
CA GLU A 102 -18.07 -2.29 -2.68
C GLU A 102 -19.14 -1.50 -1.92
N ILE A 103 -18.76 -0.37 -1.34
CA ILE A 103 -19.68 0.49 -0.57
C ILE A 103 -20.72 1.14 -1.51
N TRP A 104 -20.28 1.66 -2.65
CA TRP A 104 -21.14 2.46 -3.54
C TRP A 104 -22.11 1.60 -4.36
N LEU A 105 -21.63 0.46 -4.86
CA LEU A 105 -22.39 -0.41 -5.76
C LEU A 105 -23.03 -1.59 -5.02
N SER A 106 -22.73 -1.78 -3.74
CA SER A 106 -23.12 -2.99 -2.97
C SER A 106 -22.68 -4.30 -3.65
N GLN A 107 -21.60 -4.24 -4.44
CA GLN A 107 -21.03 -5.37 -5.17
C GLN A 107 -19.63 -5.66 -4.63
N ARG A 108 -19.47 -6.82 -4.00
CA ARG A 108 -18.18 -7.26 -3.45
C ARG A 108 -17.49 -8.21 -4.41
N GLU A 109 -16.40 -7.74 -4.99
CA GLU A 109 -15.63 -8.50 -6.00
C GLU A 109 -14.64 -9.51 -5.39
N PHE A 110 -14.12 -9.25 -4.18
CA PHE A 110 -13.17 -10.11 -3.47
C PHE A 110 -13.18 -9.89 -1.96
N CYS A 111 -12.66 -10.85 -1.21
CA CYS A 111 -12.64 -10.84 0.25
C CYS A 111 -11.21 -11.02 0.77
N ILE A 112 -10.64 -9.92 1.26
CA ILE A 112 -9.34 -9.90 1.91
C ILE A 112 -9.57 -10.06 3.42
N GLY A 113 -8.97 -11.10 4.01
CA GLY A 113 -9.07 -11.36 5.44
C GLY A 113 -8.46 -10.24 6.27
N GLY A 114 -8.93 -10.09 7.51
CA GLY A 114 -8.38 -9.13 8.48
C GLY A 114 -6.98 -9.53 8.92
N GLY A 115 -5.97 -9.22 8.12
CA GLY A 115 -4.58 -9.58 8.39
C GLY A 115 -3.67 -9.59 7.17
N ASN A 116 -4.21 -9.47 5.96
CA ASN A 116 -3.40 -9.50 4.74
C ASN A 116 -2.56 -8.21 4.63
N ALA A 117 -1.24 -8.38 4.54
CA ALA A 117 -0.30 -7.27 4.45
C ALA A 117 -0.30 -6.69 3.03
N GLN A 118 0.12 -5.42 2.88
CA GLN A 118 0.41 -4.84 1.55
C GLN A 118 1.33 -5.74 0.70
N ALA A 119 2.20 -6.51 1.36
CA ALA A 119 3.04 -7.53 0.75
C ALA A 119 2.25 -8.64 0.04
N ASP A 120 1.10 -9.05 0.57
CA ASP A 120 0.27 -10.10 -0.03
C ASP A 120 -0.44 -9.60 -1.29
N LEU A 121 -0.88 -8.34 -1.31
CA LEU A 121 -1.46 -7.72 -2.52
C LEU A 121 -0.43 -7.66 -3.66
N ARG A 122 0.82 -7.24 -3.32
CA ARG A 122 1.93 -7.25 -4.28
C ARG A 122 2.24 -8.66 -4.76
N ARG A 123 2.29 -9.64 -3.86
CA ARG A 123 2.54 -11.06 -4.21
C ARG A 123 1.45 -11.58 -5.15
N ALA A 124 0.18 -11.33 -4.84
CA ALA A 124 -0.96 -11.72 -5.68
C ALA A 124 -0.82 -11.20 -7.12
N PHE A 125 -0.51 -9.91 -7.27
CA PHE A 125 -0.30 -9.28 -8.57
C PHE A 125 0.87 -9.91 -9.36
N LEU A 126 2.02 -10.07 -8.71
CA LEU A 126 3.21 -10.65 -9.36
C LEU A 126 3.01 -12.13 -9.73
N THR A 127 2.36 -12.91 -8.85
CA THR A 127 1.99 -14.30 -9.12
C THR A 127 1.06 -14.39 -10.32
N TYR A 128 0.02 -13.54 -10.39
CA TYR A 128 -0.91 -13.51 -11.51
C TYR A 128 -0.20 -13.21 -12.84
N LEU A 129 0.60 -12.15 -12.91
CA LEU A 129 1.31 -11.80 -14.15
C LEU A 129 2.35 -12.83 -14.57
N SER A 130 2.93 -13.57 -13.62
CA SER A 130 3.82 -14.69 -13.95
C SER A 130 3.09 -15.85 -14.60
N ALA A 131 1.81 -16.06 -14.27
CA ALA A 131 0.97 -17.10 -14.85
C ALA A 131 0.32 -16.67 -16.18
N TYR A 132 0.05 -15.37 -16.36
CA TYR A 132 -0.63 -14.80 -17.53
C TYR A 132 0.15 -13.62 -18.14
N PRO A 133 1.32 -13.88 -18.75
CA PRO A 133 2.21 -12.83 -19.25
C PRO A 133 1.59 -11.96 -20.36
N GLU A 134 0.63 -12.50 -21.12
CA GLU A 134 -0.11 -11.79 -22.17
C GLU A 134 -0.89 -10.57 -21.64
N ASN A 135 -1.27 -10.60 -20.36
CA ASN A 135 -1.95 -9.48 -19.70
C ASN A 135 -1.01 -8.32 -19.37
N GLY A 136 0.31 -8.47 -19.57
CA GLY A 136 1.31 -7.44 -19.30
C GLY A 136 1.11 -6.14 -20.09
N SER A 137 0.50 -6.21 -21.27
CA SER A 137 0.15 -5.04 -22.09
C SER A 137 -1.13 -4.33 -21.63
N GLY A 138 -1.94 -4.97 -20.79
CA GLY A 138 -3.16 -4.42 -20.24
C GLY A 138 -2.92 -3.30 -19.23
N GLN A 139 -4.00 -2.58 -18.89
CA GLN A 139 -3.96 -1.54 -17.86
C GLN A 139 -3.59 -2.12 -16.50
N ALA A 140 -2.60 -1.55 -15.83
CA ALA A 140 -2.13 -2.03 -14.53
C ALA A 140 -3.26 -2.11 -13.50
N ALA A 141 -4.13 -1.09 -13.42
CA ALA A 141 -5.26 -1.10 -12.50
C ALA A 141 -6.22 -2.28 -12.75
N SER A 142 -6.59 -2.53 -14.01
CA SER A 142 -7.48 -3.63 -14.39
C SER A 142 -6.84 -4.99 -14.07
N VAL A 143 -5.56 -5.16 -14.39
CA VAL A 143 -4.84 -6.41 -14.14
C VAL A 143 -4.66 -6.66 -12.63
N VAL A 144 -4.37 -5.62 -11.85
CA VAL A 144 -4.34 -5.72 -10.38
C VAL A 144 -5.71 -6.15 -9.85
N ALA A 145 -6.81 -5.53 -10.29
CA ALA A 145 -8.15 -5.91 -9.86
C ALA A 145 -8.49 -7.38 -10.17
N VAL A 146 -8.14 -7.87 -11.38
CA VAL A 146 -8.33 -9.27 -11.75
C VAL A 146 -7.46 -10.20 -10.90
N ALA A 147 -6.18 -9.86 -10.69
CA ALA A 147 -5.27 -10.63 -9.85
C ALA A 147 -5.79 -10.76 -8.40
N LEU A 148 -6.28 -9.66 -7.83
CA LEU A 148 -6.88 -9.65 -6.50
C LEU A 148 -8.15 -10.51 -6.45
N LYS A 149 -9.02 -10.40 -7.47
CA LYS A 149 -10.25 -11.21 -7.57
C LYS A 149 -9.97 -12.71 -7.63
N GLN A 150 -8.97 -13.12 -8.41
CA GLN A 150 -8.59 -14.54 -8.51
C GLN A 150 -7.93 -15.07 -7.24
N THR A 151 -7.17 -14.22 -6.54
CA THR A 151 -6.42 -14.64 -5.34
C THR A 151 -7.29 -14.67 -4.09
N PHE A 152 -8.20 -13.71 -3.95
CA PHE A 152 -8.95 -13.46 -2.71
C PHE A 152 -10.44 -13.75 -2.89
N THR A 153 -10.79 -15.01 -3.11
CA THR A 153 -12.19 -15.44 -3.29
C THR A 153 -13.01 -15.22 -2.03
N CYS A 154 -14.22 -14.69 -2.18
CA CYS A 154 -15.18 -14.60 -1.08
C CYS A 154 -15.79 -15.96 -0.74
N PRO A 155 -16.00 -16.26 0.55
CA PRO A 155 -16.85 -17.37 0.95
C PRO A 155 -18.24 -17.22 0.31
N PRO A 156 -18.89 -18.32 -0.10
CA PRO A 156 -20.26 -18.27 -0.59
C PRO A 156 -21.17 -17.68 0.50
N ASP A 157 -22.11 -16.82 0.10
CA ASP A 157 -23.07 -16.21 1.01
C ASP A 157 -23.92 -17.32 1.66
N PRO A 158 -23.96 -17.45 3.00
CA PRO A 158 -24.80 -18.43 3.68
C PRO A 158 -26.29 -18.17 3.50
N ARG A 159 -26.68 -16.97 3.06
CA ARG A 159 -28.09 -16.63 2.85
C ARG A 159 -28.67 -17.47 1.71
N PRO A 160 -29.87 -18.06 1.90
CA PRO A 160 -30.60 -18.69 0.80
C PRO A 160 -30.75 -17.67 -0.33
N VAL A 161 -30.25 -18.01 -1.52
CA VAL A 161 -30.51 -17.21 -2.72
C VAL A 161 -32.03 -17.20 -2.88
N PRO A 162 -32.70 -16.03 -2.81
CA PRO A 162 -34.13 -15.98 -3.10
C PRO A 162 -34.34 -16.54 -4.51
N PRO A 163 -35.43 -17.30 -4.76
CA PRO A 163 -35.69 -17.85 -6.08
C PRO A 163 -35.61 -16.71 -7.09
N SER A 164 -34.77 -16.89 -8.12
CA SER A 164 -34.60 -15.92 -9.19
C SER A 164 -35.98 -15.64 -9.78
N VAL A 165 -36.51 -14.45 -9.48
CA VAL A 165 -37.72 -13.96 -10.14
C VAL A 165 -37.33 -13.88 -11.63
N PRO A 166 -38.07 -14.51 -12.54
CA PRO A 166 -37.79 -14.35 -13.96
C PRO A 166 -37.85 -12.87 -14.27
N GLU A 167 -36.68 -12.29 -14.57
CA GLU A 167 -36.53 -10.88 -14.90
C GLU A 167 -37.28 -10.63 -16.21
N LYS A 168 -38.56 -10.26 -16.08
CA LYS A 168 -39.38 -9.81 -17.20
C LYS A 168 -38.85 -8.44 -17.58
N MET A 169 -37.79 -8.43 -18.38
CA MET A 169 -37.24 -7.23 -18.98
C MET A 169 -38.37 -6.53 -19.75
N PRO A 170 -38.76 -5.29 -19.40
CA PRO A 170 -39.71 -4.55 -20.20
C PRO A 170 -39.12 -4.39 -21.60
N ALA A 171 -39.91 -4.77 -22.61
CA ALA A 171 -39.52 -4.64 -24.01
C ALA A 171 -39.06 -3.20 -24.28
N ALA A 172 -37.89 -3.06 -24.92
CA ALA A 172 -37.36 -1.77 -25.30
C ALA A 172 -38.41 -0.99 -26.12
N PRO A 173 -38.60 0.32 -25.86
CA PRO A 173 -39.51 1.13 -26.66
C PRO A 173 -39.03 1.15 -28.11
N LYS A 174 -39.92 0.83 -29.05
CA LYS A 174 -39.64 0.94 -30.49
C LYS A 174 -39.45 2.42 -30.82
N SER A 175 -38.35 2.76 -31.48
CA SER A 175 -38.12 4.09 -32.06
C SER A 175 -39.21 4.41 -33.08
N PRO A 176 -39.78 5.63 -33.08
CA PRO A 176 -40.65 6.10 -34.16
C PRO A 176 -39.85 6.40 -35.43
N ASP A 177 -40.38 5.99 -36.58
CA ASP A 177 -39.89 6.26 -37.94
C ASP A 177 -39.92 7.75 -38.32
#